data_AF-A0A3R7YWJ8-F1
#
_entry.id   AF-A0A3R7YWJ8-F1
#
_cell.length_a   1.000
_cell.length_b   1.000
_cell.length_c   1.000
_cell.angle_alpha   90.00
_cell.angle_beta   90.00
_cell.angle_gamma   90.00
#
_symmetry.space_group_name_H-M   'P 1'
#
loop_
_entity.id
_entity.type
_entity.pdbx_description
1 polymer ?
#
loop_
_entity_poly.entity_id
_entity_poly.type
_entity_poly.pdbx_seq_one_letter_code
_entity_poly.pdbx_strand_id
1 'polypeptide(L)'
;MALLLRSVTSVAAKRTTIFALVDVAVSCGSMRGFSAKKNTKKKGKKGGEDANFEQMLRAIKGQYPDAEEWTEEEKQRHQEIGRRYNMMSTIEHNHFMRDVQNKIDLKWEAINALPAELQAEALEIDDAPEPEERGIATWTPPIPGFRRYTDEGDQTLD
;
A
#
# COMPACT_ATOMS: atom_id res chain seq x y z
N MET A 1 -30.78 -33.03 -21.43
CA MET A 1 -30.72 -31.87 -20.51
C MET A 1 -29.72 -30.89 -21.07
N ALA A 2 -30.18 -29.67 -21.37
CA ALA A 2 -29.59 -28.76 -22.35
C ALA A 2 -28.23 -28.16 -21.94
N LEU A 3 -27.32 -28.06 -22.92
CA LEU A 3 -26.07 -27.31 -22.85
C LEU A 3 -26.38 -25.81 -23.03
N LEU A 4 -26.29 -25.04 -21.95
CA LEU A 4 -26.42 -23.58 -21.97
C LEU A 4 -25.09 -22.93 -22.40
N LEU A 5 -24.97 -22.68 -23.70
CA LEU A 5 -23.94 -21.82 -24.29
C LEU A 5 -24.13 -20.38 -23.77
N ARG A 6 -23.22 -19.91 -22.92
CA ARG A 6 -23.16 -18.49 -22.52
C ARG A 6 -22.36 -17.72 -23.57
N SER A 7 -23.06 -16.88 -24.33
CA SER A 7 -22.48 -15.95 -25.30
C SER A 7 -21.73 -14.81 -24.60
N VAL A 8 -20.52 -14.51 -25.08
CA VAL A 8 -19.68 -13.41 -24.60
C VAL A 8 -19.87 -12.24 -25.56
N THR A 9 -20.44 -11.13 -25.11
CA THR A 9 -20.58 -9.91 -25.91
C THR A 9 -19.39 -8.98 -25.64
N SER A 10 -18.51 -8.83 -26.62
CA SER A 10 -17.42 -7.85 -26.60
C SER A 10 -17.92 -6.48 -27.06
N VAL A 11 -17.83 -5.46 -26.21
CA VAL A 11 -18.10 -4.06 -26.59
C VAL A 11 -16.77 -3.36 -26.83
N ALA A 12 -16.51 -3.00 -28.10
CA ALA A 12 -15.37 -2.19 -28.52
C ALA A 12 -15.78 -0.71 -28.57
N ALA A 13 -15.05 0.17 -27.88
CA ALA A 13 -15.20 1.62 -28.01
C ALA A 13 -13.87 2.24 -28.45
N LYS A 14 -13.94 3.00 -29.55
CA LYS A 14 -12.84 3.59 -30.31
C LYS A 14 -12.36 4.88 -29.61
N ARG A 15 -11.05 5.04 -29.45
CA ARG A 15 -10.41 6.30 -29.00
C ARG A 15 -10.22 7.23 -30.19
N THR A 16 -10.69 8.47 -30.09
CA THR A 16 -10.41 9.55 -31.04
C THR A 16 -9.50 10.59 -30.38
N THR A 17 -8.28 10.68 -30.89
CA THR A 17 -7.27 11.69 -30.60
C THR A 17 -7.53 12.96 -31.41
N ILE A 18 -7.49 14.13 -30.79
CA ILE A 18 -7.28 15.41 -31.49
C ILE A 18 -6.21 16.18 -30.71
N PHE A 19 -5.01 16.23 -31.27
CA PHE A 19 -3.92 17.14 -30.90
C PHE A 19 -4.14 18.48 -31.61
N ALA A 20 -4.06 19.59 -30.88
CA ALA A 20 -3.98 20.92 -31.47
C ALA A 20 -2.68 21.61 -31.03
N LEU A 21 -1.82 21.85 -32.02
CA LEU A 21 -0.60 22.66 -31.97
C LEU A 21 -0.93 24.13 -31.74
N VAL A 22 -0.24 24.80 -30.80
CA VAL A 22 0.04 26.25 -30.90
C VAL A 22 1.48 26.52 -30.46
N ASP A 23 2.17 27.24 -31.34
CA ASP A 23 3.57 27.64 -31.34
C ASP A 23 3.85 28.93 -30.53
N VAL A 24 5.08 29.00 -30.02
CA VAL A 24 5.98 30.18 -29.96
C VAL A 24 5.63 31.35 -29.02
N ALA A 25 6.50 31.63 -28.03
CA ALA A 25 7.41 32.78 -28.05
C ALA A 25 8.19 32.98 -26.74
N VAL A 26 9.51 33.11 -26.92
CA VAL A 26 10.56 33.48 -25.95
C VAL A 26 10.33 34.89 -25.38
N SER A 27 10.62 35.10 -24.09
CA SER A 27 11.13 36.40 -23.63
C SER A 27 12.08 36.24 -22.44
N CYS A 28 13.13 37.06 -22.53
CA CYS A 28 14.38 37.07 -21.81
C CYS A 28 14.26 37.57 -20.36
N GLY A 29 15.33 37.36 -19.60
CA GLY A 29 15.38 37.44 -18.15
C GLY A 29 15.19 38.82 -17.52
N SER A 30 14.99 38.79 -16.21
CA SER A 30 15.30 39.91 -15.32
C SER A 30 15.79 39.39 -13.98
N MET A 31 17.02 39.75 -13.65
CA MET A 31 17.68 39.47 -12.38
C MET A 31 17.22 40.42 -11.27
N ARG A 32 17.12 39.87 -10.05
CA ARG A 32 17.35 40.49 -8.72
C ARG A 32 16.70 41.85 -8.40
N GLY A 33 15.89 41.85 -7.34
CA GLY A 33 15.55 43.06 -6.58
C GLY A 33 15.16 42.73 -5.14
N PHE A 34 16.12 42.86 -4.22
CA PHE A 34 15.94 42.77 -2.77
C PHE A 34 15.14 43.97 -2.22
N SER A 35 14.19 43.66 -1.31
CA SER A 35 13.58 44.51 -0.27
C SER A 35 13.33 46.00 -0.52
N ALA A 36 12.06 46.37 -0.76
CA ALA A 36 11.55 47.70 -0.45
C ALA A 36 10.67 47.63 0.82
N LYS A 37 11.19 48.12 1.94
CA LYS A 37 10.39 48.39 3.16
C LYS A 37 9.37 49.48 2.84
N LYS A 38 8.08 49.16 2.94
CA LYS A 38 7.01 50.17 3.05
C LYS A 38 6.36 50.05 4.43
N ASN A 39 6.48 51.13 5.20
CA ASN A 39 5.87 51.26 6.51
C ASN A 39 4.35 51.50 6.42
N THR A 40 3.68 50.98 7.45
CA THR A 40 2.40 51.41 8.06
C THR A 40 1.08 51.17 7.33
N LYS A 41 0.34 50.17 7.85
CA LYS A 41 -0.99 50.37 8.46
C LYS A 41 -1.25 49.23 9.45
N LYS A 42 -1.38 49.56 10.76
CA LYS A 42 -1.94 48.65 11.77
C LYS A 42 -3.39 48.35 11.35
N LYS A 43 -3.59 47.24 10.64
CA LYS A 43 -4.91 46.68 10.36
C LYS A 43 -5.22 45.70 11.51
N GLY A 44 -6.40 45.85 12.10
CA GLY A 44 -6.81 45.15 13.31
C GLY A 44 -6.55 43.65 13.24
N LYS A 45 -6.12 43.10 14.38
CA LYS A 45 -5.92 41.68 14.64
C LYS A 45 -7.30 40.98 14.60
N LYS A 46 -7.77 40.64 13.41
CA LYS A 46 -8.99 39.86 13.17
C LYS A 46 -8.57 38.58 12.45
N GLY A 47 -8.85 37.42 13.06
CA GLY A 47 -8.74 36.09 12.43
C GLY A 47 -7.50 35.28 12.82
N GLY A 48 -7.39 34.87 14.09
CA GLY A 48 -6.38 33.87 14.51
C GLY A 48 -6.79 32.43 14.24
N GLU A 49 -8.09 32.14 14.14
CA GLU A 49 -8.63 30.80 13.84
C GLU A 49 -8.78 30.57 12.33
N ASP A 50 -9.25 31.57 11.59
CA ASP A 50 -9.38 31.49 10.12
C ASP A 50 -8.03 31.25 9.43
N ALA A 51 -6.93 31.86 9.90
CA ALA A 51 -5.62 31.69 9.28
C ALA A 51 -5.06 30.25 9.42
N ASN A 52 -5.26 29.63 10.60
CA ASN A 52 -4.85 28.23 10.82
C ASN A 52 -5.75 27.27 10.05
N PHE A 53 -7.04 27.57 9.96
CA PHE A 53 -8.00 26.80 9.17
C PHE A 53 -7.72 26.91 7.67
N GLU A 54 -7.39 28.10 7.16
CA GLU A 54 -6.96 28.32 5.78
C GLU A 54 -5.63 27.61 5.48
N GLN A 55 -4.68 27.61 6.42
CA GLN A 55 -3.43 26.87 6.28
C GLN A 55 -3.68 25.36 6.24
N MET A 56 -4.57 24.83 7.09
CA MET A 56 -5.01 23.43 7.06
C MET A 56 -5.68 23.10 5.73
N LEU A 57 -6.61 23.94 5.26
CA LEU A 57 -7.26 23.75 3.96
C LEU A 57 -6.26 23.80 2.81
N ARG A 58 -5.23 24.64 2.90
CA ARG A 58 -4.16 24.71 1.90
C ARG A 58 -3.29 23.44 1.89
N ALA A 59 -3.01 22.89 3.07
CA ALA A 59 -2.29 21.61 3.20
C ALA A 59 -3.10 20.43 2.64
N ILE A 60 -4.42 20.42 2.87
CA ILE A 60 -5.33 19.39 2.35
C ILE A 60 -5.54 19.53 0.84
N LYS A 61 -5.69 20.76 0.33
CA LYS A 61 -6.00 21.00 -1.09
C LYS A 61 -4.90 20.57 -2.05
N GLY A 62 -3.66 20.40 -1.58
CA GLY A 62 -2.54 19.80 -2.33
C GLY A 62 -2.23 20.52 -3.64
N GLN A 63 -1.06 21.16 -3.76
CA GLN A 63 -0.58 21.57 -5.08
C GLN A 63 0.07 20.36 -5.73
N TYR A 64 -0.66 19.71 -6.64
CA TYR A 64 -0.06 18.70 -7.50
C TYR A 64 0.82 19.42 -8.53
N PRO A 65 2.09 19.02 -8.69
CA PRO A 65 2.89 19.51 -9.81
C PRO A 65 2.22 19.08 -11.12
N ASP A 66 2.40 19.89 -12.16
CA ASP A 66 1.95 19.51 -13.50
C ASP A 66 2.64 18.20 -13.88
N ALA A 67 1.85 17.15 -14.12
CA ALA A 67 2.39 15.84 -14.44
C ALA A 67 3.02 15.86 -15.84
N GLU A 68 4.31 15.55 -15.93
CA GLU A 68 4.95 15.31 -17.21
C GLU A 68 4.30 14.10 -17.88
N GLU A 69 3.89 14.26 -19.14
CA GLU A 69 3.31 13.16 -19.90
C GLU A 69 4.39 12.12 -20.18
N TRP A 70 4.20 10.89 -19.70
CA TRP A 70 5.13 9.80 -19.99
C TRP A 70 5.31 9.61 -21.50
N THR A 71 6.56 9.40 -21.89
CA THR A 71 6.89 8.97 -23.25
C THR A 71 6.24 7.60 -23.55
N GLU A 72 6.09 7.26 -24.83
CA GLU A 72 5.48 5.99 -25.21
C GLU A 72 6.28 4.77 -24.72
N GLU A 73 7.61 4.88 -24.70
CA GLU A 73 8.52 3.85 -24.19
C GLU A 73 8.36 3.66 -22.67
N GLU A 74 8.26 4.75 -21.91
CA GLU A 74 8.01 4.69 -20.46
C GLU A 74 6.64 4.10 -20.14
N LYS A 75 5.60 4.47 -20.91
CA LYS A 75 4.25 3.89 -20.77
C LYS A 75 4.28 2.37 -20.95
N GLN A 76 4.99 1.87 -21.95
CA GLN A 76 5.13 0.43 -22.19
C GLN A 76 5.88 -0.24 -21.04
N ARG A 77 7.02 0.33 -20.60
CA ARG A 77 7.79 -0.19 -19.46
C ARG A 77 6.96 -0.25 -18.17
N HIS A 78 6.20 0.80 -17.86
CA HIS A 78 5.32 0.81 -16.70
C HIS A 78 4.19 -0.23 -16.81
N GLN A 79 3.65 -0.44 -18.01
CA GLN A 79 2.68 -1.50 -18.24
C GLN A 79 3.27 -2.89 -18.00
N GLU A 80 4.50 -3.14 -18.46
CA GLU A 80 5.20 -4.40 -18.23
C GLU A 80 5.50 -4.63 -16.74
N ILE A 81 5.97 -3.60 -16.03
CA ILE A 81 6.20 -3.65 -14.59
C ILE A 81 4.89 -3.99 -13.86
N GLY A 82 3.77 -3.32 -14.20
CA GLY A 82 2.47 -3.60 -13.59
C GLY A 82 2.00 -5.03 -13.84
N ARG A 83 2.16 -5.54 -15.07
CA ARG A 83 1.83 -6.95 -15.39
C ARG A 83 2.67 -7.92 -14.58
N ARG A 84 3.99 -7.68 -14.51
CA ARG A 84 4.91 -8.54 -13.76
C ARG A 84 4.60 -8.52 -12.27
N TYR A 85 4.34 -7.34 -11.70
CA TYR A 85 3.94 -7.20 -10.31
C TYR A 85 2.68 -8.00 -10.00
N ASN A 86 1.63 -7.88 -10.82
CA ASN A 86 0.38 -8.63 -10.64
C ASN A 86 0.59 -10.15 -10.73
N MET A 87 1.45 -10.60 -11.63
CA MET A 87 1.78 -12.01 -11.75
C MET A 87 2.50 -12.52 -10.50
N MET A 88 3.52 -11.80 -10.04
CA MET A 88 4.29 -12.19 -8.86
C MET A 88 3.45 -12.15 -7.59
N SER A 89 2.63 -11.13 -7.40
CA SER A 89 1.75 -11.03 -6.22
C SER A 89 0.70 -12.15 -6.18
N THR A 90 0.19 -12.56 -7.36
CA THR A 90 -0.72 -13.71 -7.45
C THR A 90 -0.01 -15.02 -7.09
N ILE A 91 1.24 -15.20 -7.54
CA ILE A 91 2.06 -16.37 -7.19
C ILE A 91 2.29 -16.43 -5.69
N GLU A 92 2.71 -15.32 -5.07
CA GLU A 92 2.93 -15.21 -3.62
C GLU A 92 1.65 -15.53 -2.84
N HIS A 93 0.52 -14.97 -3.26
CA HIS A 93 -0.78 -15.26 -2.65
C HIS A 93 -1.13 -16.75 -2.71
N ASN A 94 -0.94 -17.38 -3.87
CA ASN A 94 -1.23 -18.81 -4.04
C ASN A 94 -0.32 -19.69 -3.16
N HIS A 95 0.95 -19.32 -3.02
CA HIS A 95 1.87 -20.01 -2.10
C HIS A 95 1.41 -19.89 -0.65
N PHE A 96 1.06 -18.68 -0.21
CA PHE A 96 0.54 -18.46 1.13
C PHE A 96 -0.75 -19.25 1.39
N MET A 97 -1.71 -19.20 0.47
CA MET A 97 -2.98 -19.91 0.63
C MET A 97 -2.80 -21.43 0.64
N ARG A 98 -1.88 -21.97 -0.16
CA ARG A 98 -1.54 -23.39 -0.13
C ARG A 98 -0.94 -23.79 1.22
N ASP A 99 -0.03 -22.99 1.76
CA ASP A 99 0.58 -23.26 3.07
C ASP A 99 -0.47 -23.21 4.20
N VAL A 100 -1.35 -22.20 4.19
CA VAL A 100 -2.46 -22.11 5.14
C VAL A 100 -3.39 -23.32 5.04
N GLN A 101 -3.76 -23.74 3.83
CA GLN A 101 -4.61 -24.91 3.64
C GLN A 101 -3.95 -26.18 4.16
N ASN A 102 -2.68 -26.40 3.85
CA ASN A 102 -1.93 -27.55 4.36
C ASN A 102 -1.92 -27.57 5.90
N LYS A 103 -1.74 -26.42 6.55
CA LYS A 103 -1.79 -26.32 8.01
C LYS A 103 -3.17 -26.65 8.57
N ILE A 104 -4.24 -26.23 7.89
CA ILE A 104 -5.62 -26.57 8.25
C ILE A 104 -5.85 -28.08 8.12
N ASP A 105 -5.44 -28.68 6.99
CA ASP A 105 -5.62 -30.10 6.72
C ASP A 105 -4.88 -30.95 7.77
N LEU A 106 -3.61 -30.62 8.04
CA LEU A 106 -2.81 -31.28 9.08
C LEU A 106 -3.41 -31.10 10.48
N LYS A 107 -3.99 -29.94 10.79
CA LYS A 107 -4.70 -29.71 12.06
C LYS A 107 -5.88 -30.66 12.21
N TRP A 108 -6.70 -30.82 11.17
CA TRP A 108 -7.85 -31.72 11.21
C TRP A 108 -7.43 -33.19 11.29
N GLU A 109 -6.40 -33.59 10.54
CA GLU A 109 -5.84 -34.94 10.65
C GLU A 109 -5.34 -35.23 12.07
N ALA A 110 -4.64 -34.27 12.70
CA ALA A 110 -4.16 -34.41 14.06
C ALA A 110 -5.31 -34.52 15.09
N ILE A 111 -6.35 -33.69 14.98
CA ILE A 111 -7.52 -33.76 15.87
C ILE A 111 -8.22 -35.12 15.73
N ASN A 112 -8.40 -35.60 14.50
CA ASN A 112 -9.04 -36.90 14.24
C ASN A 112 -8.20 -38.09 14.76
N ALA A 113 -6.88 -37.93 14.85
CA ALA A 113 -5.99 -38.94 15.42
C ALA A 113 -6.01 -38.99 16.95
N LEU A 114 -6.57 -37.98 17.63
CA LEU A 114 -6.69 -37.96 19.09
C LEU A 114 -7.76 -38.96 19.59
N PRO A 115 -7.62 -39.47 20.83
CA PRO A 115 -8.70 -40.19 21.50
C PRO A 115 -9.95 -39.32 21.67
N ALA A 116 -11.14 -39.93 21.60
CA ALA A 116 -12.42 -39.22 21.65
C ALA A 116 -12.62 -38.31 22.87
N GLU A 117 -12.00 -38.65 24.01
CA GLU A 117 -12.04 -37.84 25.24
C GLU A 117 -11.36 -36.48 25.06
N LEU A 118 -10.24 -36.43 24.30
CA LEU A 118 -9.46 -35.22 24.06
C LEU A 118 -9.92 -34.43 22.83
N GLN A 119 -10.68 -35.06 21.93
CA GLN A 119 -11.25 -34.38 20.75
C GLN A 119 -12.23 -33.28 21.15
N ALA A 120 -13.00 -33.48 22.23
CA ALA A 120 -13.97 -32.51 22.69
C ALA A 120 -13.30 -31.19 23.13
N GLU A 121 -12.21 -31.28 23.89
CA GLU A 121 -11.41 -30.11 24.32
C GLU A 121 -10.69 -29.45 23.14
N ALA A 122 -10.13 -30.24 22.21
CA ALA A 122 -9.43 -29.70 21.05
C ALA A 122 -10.33 -28.92 20.06
N LEU A 123 -11.64 -29.11 20.13
CA LEU A 123 -12.64 -28.39 19.31
C LEU A 123 -13.16 -27.11 19.99
N GLU A 124 -12.82 -26.88 21.26
CA GLU A 124 -13.16 -25.66 21.96
C GLU A 124 -12.39 -24.46 21.35
N ILE A 125 -13.05 -23.31 21.26
CA ILE A 125 -12.43 -22.09 20.74
C ILE A 125 -11.61 -21.46 21.87
N ASP A 126 -10.32 -21.27 21.63
CA ASP A 126 -9.46 -20.53 22.54
C ASP A 126 -9.64 -19.01 22.34
N ASP A 127 -10.28 -18.37 23.32
CA ASP A 127 -10.48 -16.92 23.38
C ASP A 127 -9.34 -16.18 24.11
N ALA A 128 -8.24 -16.87 24.44
CA ALA A 128 -7.09 -16.22 25.05
C ALA A 128 -6.52 -15.11 24.13
N PRO A 129 -6.20 -13.93 24.69
CA PRO A 129 -5.61 -12.87 23.88
C PRO A 129 -4.21 -13.27 23.40
N GLU A 130 -3.81 -12.73 22.25
CA GLU A 130 -2.43 -12.88 21.80
C GLU A 130 -1.45 -12.32 22.85
N PRO A 131 -0.30 -12.99 23.08
CA PRO A 131 0.64 -12.55 24.10
C PRO A 131 1.22 -11.18 23.77
N GLU A 132 1.11 -10.23 24.70
CA GLU A 132 1.55 -8.83 24.53
C GLU A 132 3.05 -8.69 24.23
N GLU A 133 3.84 -9.67 24.66
CA GLU A 133 5.29 -9.73 24.44
C GLU A 133 5.67 -10.01 22.97
N ARG A 134 4.71 -10.43 22.13
CA ARG A 134 4.92 -10.68 20.70
C ARG A 134 5.03 -9.35 19.94
N GLY A 135 6.26 -8.85 19.83
CA GLY A 135 6.54 -7.65 19.03
C GLY A 135 6.38 -7.87 17.52
N ILE A 136 6.07 -6.79 16.78
CA ILE A 136 6.13 -6.80 15.29
C ILE A 136 7.59 -6.72 14.84
N ALA A 137 7.96 -7.44 13.78
CA ALA A 137 9.31 -7.38 13.21
C ALA A 137 9.68 -5.94 12.80
N THR A 138 10.89 -5.52 13.16
CA THR A 138 11.44 -4.20 12.80
C THR A 138 12.50 -4.36 11.73
N TRP A 139 12.62 -3.37 10.83
CA TRP A 139 13.62 -3.38 9.76
C TRP A 139 15.07 -3.48 10.27
N THR A 140 15.34 -2.84 11.41
CA THR A 140 16.64 -2.88 12.08
C THR A 140 16.41 -3.37 13.51
N PRO A 141 17.24 -4.29 14.05
CA PRO A 141 17.13 -4.69 15.45
C PRO A 141 17.40 -3.49 16.38
N PRO A 142 16.77 -3.42 17.55
CA PRO A 142 16.88 -2.27 18.45
C PRO A 142 18.28 -2.08 19.02
N ILE A 143 19.03 -3.18 19.24
CA ILE A 143 20.43 -3.16 19.68
C ILE A 143 21.23 -4.27 18.97
N PRO A 144 22.56 -4.12 18.82
CA PRO A 144 23.42 -5.19 18.30
C PRO A 144 23.31 -6.45 19.18
N GLY A 145 23.10 -7.60 18.56
CA GLY A 145 22.94 -8.88 19.27
C GLY A 145 21.56 -9.09 19.92
N PHE A 146 20.58 -8.20 19.68
CA PHE A 146 19.21 -8.41 20.14
C PHE A 146 18.62 -9.69 19.54
N ARG A 147 18.36 -10.68 20.39
CA ARG A 147 17.52 -11.82 20.09
C ARG A 147 16.18 -11.61 20.78
N ARG A 148 15.07 -11.96 20.13
CA ARG A 148 13.78 -11.94 20.82
C ARG A 148 13.71 -13.20 21.69
N TYR A 149 13.07 -13.13 22.85
CA TYR A 149 12.98 -14.26 23.78
C TYR A 149 12.36 -15.53 23.16
N THR A 150 11.67 -15.42 22.04
CA THR A 150 11.15 -16.56 21.25
C THR A 150 12.22 -17.32 20.47
N ASP A 151 13.45 -16.81 20.37
CA ASP A 151 14.56 -17.41 19.62
C ASP A 151 15.41 -18.37 20.48
N GLU A 152 15.02 -18.61 21.74
CA GLU A 152 15.79 -19.40 22.72
C GLU A 152 15.59 -20.93 22.63
N GLY A 153 14.77 -21.42 21.70
CA GLY A 153 14.41 -22.84 21.56
C GLY A 153 15.41 -23.74 20.80
N ASP A 154 16.41 -23.19 20.12
CA ASP A 154 17.37 -23.95 19.28
C ASP A 154 18.71 -24.24 19.99
N GLN A 155 18.75 -24.23 21.32
CA GLN A 155 19.89 -24.77 22.05
C GLN A 155 19.71 -26.28 22.22
N THR A 156 20.33 -27.02 21.29
CA THR A 156 20.67 -28.44 21.44
C THR A 156 21.30 -28.66 22.82
N LEU A 157 20.58 -29.38 23.68
CA LEU A 157 21.14 -29.98 24.87
C LEU A 157 21.95 -31.20 24.42
N ASP A 158 23.27 -31.06 24.36
CA ASP A 158 24.23 -32.15 24.37
C ASP A 158 24.25 -32.86 25.73
#